data_AF-A0A0D5C2P8-F1
#
_entry.id   AF-A0A0D5C2P8-F1
#
_cell.length_a   1.000
_cell.length_b   1.000
_cell.length_c   1.000
_cell.angle_alpha   90.00
_cell.angle_beta   90.00
_cell.angle_gamma   90.00
#
_symmetry.space_group_name_H-M   'P 1'
#
loop_
_entity.id
_entity.type
_entity.pdbx_description
1 polymer ?
#
loop_
_entity_poly.entity_id
_entity_poly.type
_entity_poly.pdbx_seq_one_letter_code
_entity_poly.pdbx_strand_id
1 'polypeptide(L)'
;MVYIYLNKQNQNQENLEHRLIQLTNEIITTNKKLDTELHNIKKYFVVFLIILTVSGVIFLYIFNQNQTFIEGGHFVTQPLIGDSIKTGFTWHLYDKERVFHIHIKNHAQVSEQSLDMIKDSIMSKKIIEVNDLQLHKGPATNSSKFYIGWNGAINEISSRELKHQLPTRFHVHESMSDEGDVTIMLVDERNLEGYSGYTRSMVDQEKGQILKSYIIIYEANKLDGSKMANIVRHEMGHALGLQHSTDPDDIMYQKIQTDNPYISECNLNALESLYKGKKMSEFICKK
;
A
#
# COMPACT_ATOMS: atom_id res chain seq x y z
N MET A 1 -6.17 -87.12 58.16
CA MET A 1 -6.51 -85.73 57.77
C MET A 1 -5.32 -84.97 57.18
N VAL A 2 -4.09 -85.11 57.71
CA VAL A 2 -2.85 -84.46 57.21
C VAL A 2 -2.51 -84.79 55.74
N TYR A 3 -2.70 -86.04 55.31
CA TYR A 3 -2.36 -86.47 53.94
C TYR A 3 -3.17 -85.74 52.83
N ILE A 4 -4.45 -85.48 53.08
CA ILE A 4 -5.31 -84.76 52.12
C ILE A 4 -4.87 -83.30 51.99
N TYR A 5 -4.41 -82.69 53.09
CA TYR A 5 -3.95 -81.30 53.09
C TYR A 5 -2.64 -81.13 52.31
N LEU A 6 -1.69 -82.05 52.48
CA LEU A 6 -0.42 -82.05 51.73
C LEU A 6 -0.65 -82.23 50.24
N ASN A 7 -1.54 -83.14 49.83
CA ASN A 7 -1.86 -83.36 48.42
C ASN A 7 -2.48 -82.11 47.76
N LYS A 8 -3.35 -81.41 48.49
CA LYS A 8 -3.97 -80.16 48.01
C LYS A 8 -2.96 -79.01 47.89
N GLN A 9 -1.97 -78.93 48.78
CA GLN A 9 -0.90 -77.94 48.65
C GLN A 9 0.01 -78.22 47.46
N ASN A 10 0.41 -79.48 47.23
CA ASN A 10 1.21 -79.85 46.06
C ASN A 10 0.48 -79.55 44.74
N GLN A 11 -0.81 -79.88 44.65
CA GLN A 11 -1.64 -79.55 43.46
C GLN A 11 -1.76 -78.04 43.22
N ASN A 12 -1.89 -77.25 44.29
CA ASN A 12 -1.91 -75.79 44.17
C ASN A 12 -0.55 -75.22 43.73
N GLN A 13 0.55 -75.80 44.19
CA GLN A 13 1.90 -75.39 43.81
C GLN A 13 2.19 -75.71 42.34
N GLU A 14 1.86 -76.91 41.87
CA GLU A 14 1.98 -77.30 40.45
C GLU A 14 1.13 -76.40 39.53
N ASN A 15 -0.10 -76.05 39.94
CA ASN A 15 -0.96 -75.15 39.17
C ASN A 15 -0.41 -73.72 39.15
N LEU A 16 0.22 -73.26 40.24
CA LEU A 16 0.88 -71.97 40.29
C LEU A 16 2.10 -71.92 39.35
N GLU A 17 2.93 -72.97 39.36
CA GLU A 17 4.09 -73.11 38.48
C GLU A 17 3.65 -73.15 37.00
N HIS A 18 2.60 -73.89 36.67
CA HIS A 18 2.05 -73.92 35.32
C HIS A 18 1.56 -72.53 34.86
N ARG A 19 0.87 -71.79 35.74
CA ARG A 19 0.45 -70.40 35.43
C ARG A 19 1.62 -69.46 35.26
N LEU A 20 2.68 -69.59 36.05
CA LEU A 20 3.90 -68.79 35.91
C LEU A 20 4.59 -69.05 34.57
N ILE A 21 4.67 -70.31 34.15
CA ILE A 21 5.22 -70.68 32.84
C ILE A 21 4.36 -70.09 31.71
N GLN A 22 3.04 -70.18 31.82
CA GLN A 22 2.13 -69.63 30.81
C GLN A 22 2.29 -68.10 30.69
N LEU A 23 2.29 -67.37 31.81
CA LEU A 23 2.51 -65.92 31.83
C LEU A 23 3.87 -65.53 31.27
N THR A 24 4.91 -66.31 31.57
CA THR A 24 6.26 -66.07 31.03
C THR A 24 6.28 -66.21 29.50
N ASN A 25 5.60 -67.23 28.96
CA ASN A 25 5.48 -67.42 27.51
C ASN A 25 4.67 -66.31 26.83
N GLU A 26 3.60 -65.82 27.48
CA GLU A 26 2.81 -64.67 26.99
C GLU A 26 3.64 -63.38 26.98
N ILE A 27 4.47 -63.14 27.99
CA ILE A 27 5.38 -61.98 28.02
C ILE A 27 6.45 -62.09 26.91
N ILE A 28 7.06 -63.25 26.73
CA ILE A 28 8.07 -63.48 25.68
C ILE A 28 7.47 -63.24 24.29
N THR A 29 6.27 -63.77 24.03
CA THR A 29 5.60 -63.58 22.73
C THR A 29 5.21 -62.13 22.49
N THR A 30 4.73 -61.42 23.52
CA THR A 30 4.39 -60.00 23.44
C THR A 30 5.62 -59.13 23.16
N ASN A 31 6.74 -59.37 23.86
CA ASN A 31 7.99 -58.65 23.63
C ASN A 31 8.53 -58.87 22.21
N LYS A 32 8.49 -60.11 21.72
CA LYS A 32 8.91 -60.42 20.34
C LYS A 32 8.05 -59.69 19.29
N LYS A 33 6.74 -59.55 19.55
CA LYS A 33 5.84 -58.78 18.67
C LYS A 33 6.19 -57.30 18.72
N LEU A 34 6.46 -56.74 19.90
CA LEU A 34 6.85 -55.34 20.08
C LEU A 34 8.18 -55.03 19.36
N ASP A 35 9.18 -55.91 19.47
CA ASP A 35 10.46 -55.75 18.77
C ASP A 35 10.29 -55.76 17.24
N THR A 36 9.37 -56.58 16.74
CA THR A 36 9.06 -56.66 15.31
C THR A 36 8.40 -55.37 14.81
N GLU A 37 7.43 -54.84 15.56
CA GLU A 37 6.79 -53.55 15.26
C GLU A 37 7.80 -52.39 15.32
N LEU A 38 8.66 -52.37 16.34
CA LEU A 38 9.70 -51.36 16.48
C LEU A 38 10.71 -51.41 15.32
N HIS A 39 11.07 -52.61 14.85
CA HIS A 39 11.92 -52.81 13.69
C HIS A 39 11.25 -52.28 12.41
N ASN A 40 9.95 -52.54 12.22
CA ASN A 40 9.20 -52.02 11.09
C ASN A 40 9.10 -50.49 11.10
N ILE A 41 8.83 -49.87 12.26
CA ILE A 41 8.81 -48.41 12.41
C ILE A 41 10.16 -47.79 12.05
N LYS A 42 11.27 -48.36 12.54
CA LYS A 42 12.62 -47.90 12.18
C LYS A 42 12.88 -47.99 10.68
N LYS A 43 12.41 -49.06 10.02
CA LYS A 43 12.53 -49.22 8.56
C LYS A 43 11.74 -48.15 7.81
N TYR A 44 10.51 -47.85 8.21
CA TYR A 44 9.71 -46.78 7.60
C TYR A 44 10.31 -45.39 7.82
N PHE A 45 10.87 -45.14 9.01
CA PHE A 45 11.54 -43.88 9.31
C PHE A 45 12.77 -43.63 8.41
N VAL A 46 13.56 -44.67 8.15
CA VAL A 46 14.70 -44.58 7.21
C VAL A 46 14.22 -44.28 5.79
N VAL A 47 13.15 -44.95 5.32
CA VAL A 47 12.58 -44.69 3.99
C VAL A 47 12.05 -43.25 3.87
N PHE A 48 11.38 -42.75 4.92
CA PHE A 48 10.88 -41.38 4.96
C PHE A 48 12.01 -40.34 4.89
N LEU A 49 13.12 -40.55 5.61
CA LEU A 49 14.30 -39.68 5.53
C LEU A 49 14.91 -39.65 4.12
N ILE A 50 14.96 -40.80 3.43
CA ILE A 50 15.44 -40.88 2.05
C ILE A 50 14.52 -40.10 1.09
N ILE A 51 13.19 -40.17 1.28
CA ILE A 51 12.25 -39.40 0.45
C ILE A 51 12.44 -37.89 0.68
N LEU A 52 12.64 -37.45 1.93
CA LEU A 52 12.87 -36.05 2.27
C LEU A 52 14.15 -35.50 1.62
N THR A 53 15.24 -36.27 1.64
CA THR A 53 16.50 -35.82 1.01
C THR A 53 16.38 -35.77 -0.50
N VAL A 54 15.74 -36.76 -1.14
CA VAL A 54 15.50 -36.75 -2.59
C VAL A 54 14.59 -35.58 -2.99
N SER A 55 13.52 -35.33 -2.24
CA SER A 55 12.61 -34.20 -2.47
C SER A 55 13.32 -32.86 -2.32
N GLY A 56 14.17 -32.71 -1.29
CA GLY A 56 14.98 -31.50 -1.09
C GLY A 56 15.99 -31.27 -2.21
N VAL A 57 16.64 -32.32 -2.71
CA VAL A 57 17.55 -32.23 -3.87
C VAL A 57 16.80 -31.87 -5.15
N ILE A 58 15.61 -32.44 -5.37
CA ILE A 58 14.75 -32.07 -6.51
C ILE A 58 14.30 -30.61 -6.40
N PHE A 59 13.88 -30.16 -5.22
CA PHE A 59 13.47 -28.78 -4.99
C PHE A 59 14.63 -27.80 -5.23
N LEU A 60 15.82 -28.12 -4.73
CA LEU A 60 17.04 -27.34 -5.00
C LEU A 60 17.41 -27.36 -6.48
N TYR A 61 17.28 -28.50 -7.16
CA TYR A 61 17.53 -28.61 -8.60
C TYR A 61 16.55 -27.78 -9.43
N ILE A 62 15.26 -27.78 -9.10
CA ILE A 62 14.24 -26.94 -9.74
C ILE A 62 14.50 -25.45 -9.43
N PHE A 63 14.84 -25.13 -8.18
CA PHE A 63 15.17 -23.76 -7.78
C PHE A 63 16.42 -23.24 -8.52
N ASN A 64 17.43 -24.09 -8.73
CA ASN A 64 18.64 -23.73 -9.48
C ASN A 64 18.41 -23.69 -11.01
N GLN A 65 17.57 -24.56 -11.57
CA GLN A 65 17.17 -24.51 -12.99
C GLN A 65 16.33 -23.27 -13.33
N ASN A 66 15.64 -22.69 -12.34
CA ASN A 66 14.94 -21.41 -12.48
C ASN A 66 15.87 -20.18 -12.41
N GLN A 67 17.20 -20.37 -12.32
CA GLN A 67 18.18 -19.31 -12.58
C GLN A 67 18.78 -19.42 -13.99
N THR A 68 17.93 -19.73 -14.98
CA THR A 68 18.25 -19.35 -16.35
C THR A 68 18.14 -17.82 -16.43
N PHE A 69 19.30 -17.18 -16.56
CA PHE A 69 19.39 -15.80 -16.99
C PHE A 69 18.85 -15.77 -18.43
N ILE A 70 17.55 -15.52 -18.56
CA ILE A 70 16.93 -15.22 -19.85
C ILE A 70 17.51 -13.86 -20.27
N GLU A 71 18.34 -13.85 -21.32
CA GLU A 71 18.64 -12.63 -22.05
C GLU A 71 17.31 -11.94 -22.39
N GLY A 72 17.10 -10.76 -21.79
CA GLY A 72 15.81 -10.10 -21.73
C GLY A 72 15.20 -9.81 -23.11
N GLY A 73 14.37 -10.72 -23.59
CA GLY A 73 13.28 -10.38 -24.50
C GLY A 73 12.19 -9.67 -23.71
N HIS A 74 11.90 -8.43 -24.09
CA HIS A 74 10.91 -7.55 -23.46
C HIS A 74 9.51 -8.18 -23.42
N PHE A 75 9.17 -8.88 -22.34
CA PHE A 75 7.77 -9.13 -21.98
C PHE A 75 7.36 -8.11 -20.94
N VAL A 76 6.71 -7.05 -21.40
CA VAL A 76 5.99 -6.11 -20.54
C VAL A 76 4.70 -6.80 -20.10
N THR A 77 4.69 -7.39 -18.91
CA THR A 77 3.43 -7.71 -18.25
C THR A 77 2.85 -6.42 -17.71
N GLN A 78 2.14 -5.66 -18.55
CA GLN A 78 1.28 -4.58 -18.09
C GLN A 78 0.16 -5.19 -17.23
N PRO A 79 -0.14 -4.64 -16.04
CA PRO A 79 -1.36 -4.97 -15.33
C PRO A 79 -2.55 -4.75 -16.28
N LEU A 80 -3.34 -5.81 -16.54
CA LEU A 80 -4.52 -5.74 -17.41
C LEU A 80 -5.68 -4.91 -16.80
N ILE A 81 -5.50 -4.42 -15.57
CA ILE A 81 -6.33 -3.42 -14.91
C ILE A 81 -5.41 -2.21 -14.74
N GLY A 82 -5.64 -1.15 -15.50
CA GLY A 82 -4.89 0.09 -15.34
C GLY A 82 -5.12 0.67 -13.94
N ASP A 83 -4.08 1.23 -13.34
CA ASP A 83 -4.19 1.92 -12.06
C ASP A 83 -5.27 2.98 -12.10
N SER A 84 -5.84 3.30 -10.95
CA SER A 84 -6.97 4.20 -10.87
C SER A 84 -6.76 5.34 -9.90
N ILE A 85 -7.56 6.39 -10.07
CA ILE A 85 -7.69 7.50 -9.15
C ILE A 85 -9.18 7.67 -8.85
N LYS A 86 -9.54 7.57 -7.58
CA LYS A 86 -10.92 7.88 -7.16
C LYS A 86 -11.16 9.39 -7.28
N THR A 87 -12.37 9.79 -7.63
CA THR A 87 -12.75 11.21 -7.79
C THR A 87 -13.90 11.58 -6.87
N GLY A 88 -13.91 12.84 -6.41
CA GLY A 88 -14.82 13.36 -5.39
C GLY A 88 -15.71 14.50 -5.91
N PHE A 89 -15.82 15.57 -5.14
CA PHE A 89 -16.61 16.76 -5.46
C PHE A 89 -15.80 17.79 -6.24
N THR A 90 -16.46 18.73 -6.94
CA THR A 90 -15.80 19.79 -7.72
C THR A 90 -16.00 21.16 -7.13
N TRP A 91 -15.14 22.12 -7.47
CA TRP A 91 -15.45 23.53 -7.26
C TRP A 91 -16.40 24.05 -8.34
N HIS A 92 -17.44 24.78 -7.95
CA HIS A 92 -18.37 25.44 -8.88
C HIS A 92 -18.06 26.94 -8.92
N LEU A 93 -17.05 27.32 -9.70
CA LEU A 93 -16.72 28.73 -9.90
C LEU A 93 -17.60 29.31 -11.01
N TYR A 94 -18.27 30.42 -10.70
CA TYR A 94 -19.15 31.11 -11.65
C TYR A 94 -18.41 32.13 -12.51
N ASP A 95 -17.24 32.59 -12.05
CA ASP A 95 -16.42 33.59 -12.72
C ASP A 95 -15.00 33.05 -12.92
N LYS A 96 -14.55 33.01 -14.18
CA LYS A 96 -13.21 32.54 -14.57
C LYS A 96 -12.10 33.49 -14.12
N GLU A 97 -12.44 34.77 -13.91
CA GLU A 97 -11.48 35.78 -13.46
C GLU A 97 -11.38 35.84 -11.93
N ARG A 98 -12.25 35.11 -11.21
CA ARG A 98 -12.21 35.03 -9.76
C ARG A 98 -10.85 34.51 -9.29
N VAL A 99 -10.23 35.27 -8.40
CA VAL A 99 -9.02 34.83 -7.69
C VAL A 99 -9.40 33.71 -6.71
N PHE A 100 -8.68 32.60 -6.80
CA PHE A 100 -8.84 31.47 -5.90
C PHE A 100 -7.80 31.59 -4.78
N HIS A 101 -8.28 31.89 -3.57
CA HIS A 101 -7.44 32.27 -2.46
C HIS A 101 -6.97 31.02 -1.69
N ILE A 102 -5.66 30.90 -1.50
CA ILE A 102 -5.06 29.82 -0.71
C ILE A 102 -4.25 30.49 0.39
N HIS A 103 -4.72 30.36 1.63
CA HIS A 103 -4.05 31.00 2.76
C HIS A 103 -3.23 29.99 3.54
N ILE A 104 -2.02 30.36 3.92
CA ILE A 104 -1.14 29.55 4.77
C ILE A 104 -1.13 30.15 6.18
N LYS A 105 -1.45 29.31 7.17
CA LYS A 105 -1.36 29.61 8.60
C LYS A 105 -0.15 28.88 9.19
N ASN A 106 0.95 29.61 9.36
CA ASN A 106 2.21 29.07 9.83
C ASN A 106 2.28 29.03 11.37
N HIS A 107 1.46 28.20 12.02
CA HIS A 107 1.48 28.06 13.48
C HIS A 107 2.77 27.40 13.98
N ALA A 108 3.33 26.49 13.18
CA ALA A 108 4.58 25.77 13.42
C ALA A 108 5.86 26.61 13.26
N GLN A 109 5.75 27.88 12.84
CA GLN A 109 6.88 28.79 12.62
C GLN A 109 7.97 28.20 11.71
N VAL A 110 7.56 27.51 10.64
CA VAL A 110 8.50 26.93 9.68
C VAL A 110 9.24 28.02 8.92
N SER A 111 10.44 27.70 8.42
CA SER A 111 11.30 28.67 7.72
C SER A 111 10.69 29.21 6.42
N GLU A 112 11.09 30.43 6.03
CA GLU A 112 10.74 31.03 4.72
C GLU A 112 11.09 30.11 3.55
N GLN A 113 12.23 29.41 3.60
CA GLN A 113 12.61 28.45 2.57
C GLN A 113 11.58 27.32 2.42
N SER A 114 11.06 26.81 3.54
CA SER A 114 10.00 25.78 3.52
C SER A 114 8.68 26.35 2.99
N LEU A 115 8.35 27.59 3.37
CA LEU A 115 7.16 28.29 2.87
C LEU A 115 7.23 28.52 1.36
N ASP A 116 8.41 28.87 0.84
CA ASP A 116 8.62 29.03 -0.61
C ASP A 116 8.44 27.71 -1.35
N MET A 117 8.93 26.58 -0.80
CA MET A 117 8.71 25.26 -1.39
C MET A 117 7.23 24.85 -1.38
N ILE A 118 6.47 25.21 -0.33
CA ILE A 118 5.01 25.04 -0.30
C ILE A 118 4.33 25.90 -1.38
N LYS A 119 4.71 27.18 -1.47
CA LYS A 119 4.17 28.10 -2.47
C LYS A 119 4.47 27.56 -3.88
N ASP A 120 5.67 27.04 -4.13
CA ASP A 120 6.07 26.46 -5.41
C ASP A 120 5.30 25.18 -5.77
N SER A 121 4.99 24.31 -4.80
CA SER A 121 4.19 23.10 -5.05
C SER A 121 2.73 23.39 -5.46
N ILE A 122 2.29 24.63 -5.29
CA ILE A 122 0.97 25.13 -5.71
C ILE A 122 1.11 26.02 -6.94
N MET A 123 1.98 27.01 -6.92
CA MET A 123 2.04 28.12 -7.87
C MET A 123 2.91 27.86 -9.10
N SER A 124 3.85 26.92 -9.02
CA SER A 124 4.79 26.67 -10.10
C SER A 124 4.08 26.24 -11.38
N LYS A 125 4.53 26.81 -12.50
CA LYS A 125 4.09 26.45 -13.86
C LYS A 125 5.10 25.54 -14.57
N LYS A 126 6.16 25.13 -13.88
CA LYS A 126 7.23 24.33 -14.46
C LYS A 126 6.76 22.90 -14.70
N ILE A 127 7.11 22.39 -15.88
CA ILE A 127 6.89 21.02 -16.33
C ILE A 127 8.25 20.31 -16.37
N ILE A 128 8.25 19.03 -15.99
CA ILE A 128 9.40 18.13 -16.09
C ILE A 128 8.98 16.97 -16.99
N GLU A 129 9.84 16.63 -17.94
CA GLU A 129 9.68 15.43 -18.77
C GLU A 129 10.64 14.36 -18.26
N VAL A 130 10.10 13.19 -17.93
CA VAL A 130 10.87 12.05 -17.43
C VAL A 130 10.73 10.92 -18.44
N ASN A 131 11.86 10.29 -18.76
CA ASN A 131 11.89 9.21 -19.73
C ASN A 131 11.10 8.00 -19.21
N ASP A 132 10.27 7.40 -20.06
CA ASP A 132 9.40 6.30 -19.67
C ASP A 132 10.15 5.04 -19.25
N LEU A 133 11.38 4.84 -19.75
CA LEU A 133 12.25 3.76 -19.31
C LEU A 133 12.62 3.91 -17.84
N GLN A 134 12.85 5.14 -17.37
CA GLN A 134 13.19 5.44 -15.97
C GLN A 134 12.01 5.23 -15.03
N LEU A 135 10.79 5.39 -15.55
CA LEU A 135 9.55 5.20 -14.79
C LEU A 135 9.04 3.76 -14.84
N HIS A 136 9.69 2.88 -15.60
CA HIS A 136 9.16 1.56 -15.94
C HIS A 136 7.76 1.60 -16.61
N LYS A 137 7.43 2.71 -17.27
CA LYS A 137 6.10 2.97 -17.89
C LYS A 137 6.13 2.90 -19.43
N GLY A 138 7.21 2.44 -20.07
CA GLY A 138 7.29 2.34 -21.53
C GLY A 138 8.71 2.33 -22.10
N PRO A 139 8.85 2.34 -23.44
CA PRO A 139 10.14 2.37 -24.12
C PRO A 139 10.83 3.74 -23.97
N ALA A 140 12.15 3.77 -24.11
CA ALA A 140 12.97 4.98 -23.92
C ALA A 140 12.69 6.12 -24.92
N THR A 141 11.95 5.86 -25.99
CA THR A 141 11.53 6.87 -26.96
C THR A 141 10.40 7.75 -26.47
N ASN A 142 9.72 7.34 -25.39
CA ASN A 142 8.58 8.06 -24.83
C ASN A 142 8.99 8.76 -23.53
N SER A 143 8.24 9.81 -23.19
CA SER A 143 8.41 10.57 -21.95
C SER A 143 7.06 10.90 -21.34
N SER A 144 7.00 10.85 -20.01
CA SER A 144 5.84 11.27 -19.23
C SER A 144 6.04 12.69 -18.72
N LYS A 145 4.98 13.50 -18.74
CA LYS A 145 5.02 14.86 -18.21
C LYS A 145 4.61 14.88 -16.74
N PHE A 146 5.34 15.67 -15.98
CA PHE A 146 5.07 15.95 -14.57
C PHE A 146 5.03 17.45 -14.32
N TYR A 147 4.16 17.88 -13.42
CA TYR A 147 4.00 19.28 -13.06
C TYR A 147 4.49 19.51 -11.63
N ILE A 148 5.35 20.51 -11.44
CA ILE A 148 5.86 20.85 -10.11
C ILE A 148 4.75 21.44 -9.24
N GLY A 149 3.88 22.27 -9.84
CA GLY A 149 2.81 22.96 -9.14
C GLY A 149 1.44 22.77 -9.78
N TRP A 150 0.40 22.80 -8.95
CA TRP A 150 -0.99 22.68 -9.39
C TRP A 150 -1.44 23.77 -10.37
N ASN A 151 -0.87 24.96 -10.28
CA ASN A 151 -1.12 26.05 -11.22
C ASN A 151 -0.68 25.67 -12.64
N GLY A 152 0.50 25.07 -12.81
CA GLY A 152 0.94 24.54 -14.11
C GLY A 152 0.02 23.44 -14.62
N ALA A 153 -0.26 22.46 -13.77
CA ALA A 153 -1.13 21.33 -14.05
C ALA A 153 -2.53 21.74 -14.53
N ILE A 154 -3.21 22.59 -13.77
CA ILE A 154 -4.59 23.00 -14.06
C ILE A 154 -4.66 23.86 -15.32
N ASN A 155 -3.69 24.73 -15.55
CA ASN A 155 -3.68 25.58 -16.73
C ASN A 155 -3.55 24.80 -18.04
N GLU A 156 -2.94 23.60 -18.02
CA GLU A 156 -2.86 22.72 -19.20
C GLU A 156 -4.25 22.23 -19.67
N ILE A 157 -5.19 22.04 -18.72
CA ILE A 157 -6.52 21.50 -19.00
C ILE A 157 -7.63 22.57 -18.94
N SER A 158 -7.31 23.81 -18.57
CA SER A 158 -8.31 24.86 -18.32
C SER A 158 -8.97 25.42 -19.59
N SER A 159 -8.31 25.27 -20.74
CA SER A 159 -8.84 25.68 -22.06
C SER A 159 -9.79 24.65 -22.67
N ARG A 160 -9.87 23.45 -22.09
CA ARG A 160 -10.71 22.35 -22.57
C ARG A 160 -12.18 22.59 -22.21
N GLU A 161 -13.08 21.89 -22.90
CA GLU A 161 -14.51 21.95 -22.60
C GLU A 161 -14.80 21.20 -21.28
N LEU A 162 -15.16 21.95 -20.24
CA LEU A 162 -15.47 21.47 -18.89
C LEU A 162 -16.89 21.89 -18.49
N LYS A 163 -17.56 21.04 -17.70
CA LYS A 163 -18.89 21.34 -17.14
C LYS A 163 -18.79 22.30 -15.96
N HIS A 164 -17.74 22.15 -15.16
CA HIS A 164 -17.42 22.99 -14.01
C HIS A 164 -16.08 23.68 -14.24
N GLN A 165 -15.96 24.94 -13.83
CA GLN A 165 -14.73 25.72 -14.02
C GLN A 165 -13.67 25.31 -12.99
N LEU A 166 -12.43 25.14 -13.46
CA LEU A 166 -11.28 24.92 -12.59
C LEU A 166 -10.76 26.24 -12.00
N PRO A 167 -10.20 26.23 -10.77
CA PRO A 167 -9.52 27.38 -10.21
C PRO A 167 -8.15 27.58 -10.88
N THR A 168 -8.05 28.50 -11.83
CA THR A 168 -6.82 28.77 -12.61
C THR A 168 -6.00 29.94 -12.08
N ARG A 169 -6.59 30.80 -11.24
CA ARG A 169 -5.99 32.04 -10.74
C ARG A 169 -5.69 31.94 -9.25
N PHE A 170 -4.68 31.14 -8.91
CA PHE A 170 -4.26 31.00 -7.52
C PHE A 170 -3.62 32.27 -6.97
N HIS A 171 -3.98 32.62 -5.74
CA HIS A 171 -3.29 33.59 -4.92
C HIS A 171 -2.93 32.95 -3.59
N VAL A 172 -1.65 32.58 -3.46
CA VAL A 172 -1.11 31.95 -2.26
C VAL A 172 -0.39 33.02 -1.43
N HIS A 173 -0.82 33.20 -0.19
CA HIS A 173 -0.11 34.06 0.76
C HIS A 173 -0.33 33.57 2.20
N GLU A 174 0.48 34.07 3.10
CA GLU A 174 0.34 33.79 4.52
C GLU A 174 -0.65 34.77 5.16
N SER A 175 -1.61 34.24 5.91
CA SER A 175 -2.56 35.05 6.68
C SER A 175 -3.02 34.29 7.91
N MET A 176 -2.82 34.89 9.08
CA MET A 176 -3.23 34.30 10.36
C MET A 176 -4.71 34.55 10.68
N SER A 177 -5.28 35.65 10.17
CA SER A 177 -6.66 36.08 10.47
C SER A 177 -7.66 35.65 9.40
N ASP A 178 -7.24 35.55 8.14
CA ASP A 178 -8.16 35.41 7.01
C ASP A 178 -8.26 33.96 6.55
N GLU A 179 -9.41 33.58 6.00
CA GLU A 179 -9.60 32.26 5.42
C GLU A 179 -9.74 32.33 3.90
N GLY A 180 -8.89 31.61 3.17
CA GLY A 180 -8.96 31.45 1.72
C GLY A 180 -9.96 30.37 1.32
N ASP A 181 -10.23 30.18 0.03
CA ASP A 181 -10.98 29.03 -0.48
C ASP A 181 -10.40 27.70 0.04
N VAL A 182 -9.06 27.64 0.05
CA VAL A 182 -8.30 26.62 0.75
C VAL A 182 -7.48 27.27 1.86
N THR A 183 -7.50 26.70 3.07
CA THR A 183 -6.65 27.13 4.17
C THR A 183 -5.70 26.00 4.55
N ILE A 184 -4.39 26.25 4.47
CA ILE A 184 -3.32 25.32 4.83
C ILE A 184 -2.83 25.71 6.23
N MET A 185 -2.95 24.80 7.18
CA MET A 185 -2.48 24.98 8.56
C MET A 185 -1.21 24.14 8.76
N LEU A 186 -0.11 24.79 9.10
CA LEU A 186 1.14 24.14 9.47
C LEU A 186 1.19 24.09 10.99
N VAL A 187 1.18 22.88 11.55
CA VAL A 187 1.03 22.67 13.00
C VAL A 187 2.14 21.77 13.53
N ASP A 188 2.50 21.95 14.81
CA ASP A 188 3.57 21.18 15.46
C ASP A 188 3.06 19.88 16.07
N GLU A 189 1.74 19.80 16.27
CA GLU A 189 1.06 18.67 16.84
C GLU A 189 1.20 17.44 15.94
N ARG A 190 1.29 16.30 16.61
CA ARG A 190 1.23 15.00 15.97
C ARG A 190 -0.22 14.56 15.82
N ASN A 191 -0.56 14.01 14.66
CA ASN A 191 -1.82 13.31 14.48
C ASN A 191 -1.77 11.93 15.18
N LEU A 192 -2.78 11.60 15.99
CA LEU A 192 -2.84 10.35 16.75
C LEU A 192 -2.92 9.09 15.86
N GLU A 193 -3.45 9.22 14.64
CA GLU A 193 -3.56 8.16 13.64
C GLU A 193 -2.29 8.05 12.76
N GLY A 194 -1.34 8.97 12.94
CA GLY A 194 -0.04 8.93 12.25
C GLY A 194 -0.01 9.62 10.88
N TYR A 195 -1.01 10.44 10.54
CA TYR A 195 -0.99 11.21 9.30
C TYR A 195 0.03 12.35 9.33
N SER A 196 0.75 12.55 8.22
CA SER A 196 1.61 13.72 8.00
C SER A 196 0.85 14.90 7.36
N GLY A 197 -0.23 14.60 6.65
CA GLY A 197 -1.13 15.56 6.02
C GLY A 197 -2.57 15.08 6.12
N TYR A 198 -3.52 16.02 6.14
CA TYR A 198 -4.94 15.69 6.10
C TYR A 198 -5.74 16.82 5.45
N THR A 199 -6.60 16.45 4.50
CA THR A 199 -7.53 17.38 3.85
C THR A 199 -8.96 17.12 4.26
N ARG A 200 -9.66 18.17 4.67
CA ARG A 200 -11.10 18.17 4.92
C ARG A 200 -11.79 19.25 4.09
N SER A 201 -12.76 18.83 3.30
CA SER A 201 -13.59 19.75 2.50
C SER A 201 -15.00 19.86 3.07
N MET A 202 -15.51 21.09 3.12
CA MET A 202 -16.94 21.36 3.32
C MET A 202 -17.63 21.27 1.97
N VAL A 203 -18.66 20.42 1.88
CA VAL A 203 -19.32 20.10 0.62
C VAL A 203 -20.83 20.30 0.72
N ASP A 204 -21.41 20.86 -0.33
CA ASP A 204 -22.86 20.83 -0.57
C ASP A 204 -23.14 19.56 -1.37
N GLN A 205 -23.61 18.53 -0.66
CA GLN A 205 -23.84 17.19 -1.21
C GLN A 205 -24.95 17.18 -2.27
N GLU A 206 -25.97 18.04 -2.12
CA GLU A 206 -27.09 18.12 -3.07
C GLU A 206 -26.61 18.64 -4.43
N LYS A 207 -25.71 19.63 -4.41
CA LYS A 207 -25.16 20.22 -5.64
C LYS A 207 -23.86 19.57 -6.10
N GLY A 208 -23.26 18.70 -5.28
CA GLY A 208 -22.01 18.04 -5.61
C GLY A 208 -20.80 18.98 -5.66
N GLN A 209 -20.79 20.02 -4.82
CA GLN A 209 -19.77 21.08 -4.87
C GLN A 209 -18.97 21.22 -3.57
N ILE A 210 -17.69 21.55 -3.71
CA ILE A 210 -16.84 22.00 -2.62
C ILE A 210 -17.13 23.49 -2.36
N LEU A 211 -17.30 23.83 -1.09
CA LEU A 211 -17.51 25.20 -0.61
C LEU A 211 -16.27 25.79 0.04
N LYS A 212 -15.47 24.95 0.71
CA LYS A 212 -14.26 25.33 1.46
C LYS A 212 -13.39 24.09 1.64
N SER A 213 -12.07 24.24 1.69
CA SER A 213 -11.17 23.15 2.06
C SER A 213 -10.13 23.58 3.10
N TYR A 214 -9.81 22.66 4.00
CA TYR A 214 -8.80 22.83 5.03
C TYR A 214 -7.78 21.71 4.89
N ILE A 215 -6.51 22.10 4.77
CA ILE A 215 -5.36 21.20 4.75
C ILE A 215 -4.62 21.40 6.07
N ILE A 216 -4.30 20.31 6.76
CA ILE A 216 -3.46 20.32 7.96
C ILE A 216 -2.20 19.54 7.66
N ILE A 217 -1.05 20.17 7.90
CA ILE A 217 0.27 19.53 7.84
C ILE A 217 0.77 19.37 9.26
N TYR A 218 0.89 18.13 9.71
CA TYR A 218 1.27 17.79 11.09
C TYR A 218 2.79 17.70 11.24
N GLU A 219 3.26 17.95 12.47
CA GLU A 219 4.68 17.97 12.83
C GLU A 219 5.53 18.79 11.84
N ALA A 220 4.99 19.92 11.37
CA ALA A 220 5.56 20.69 10.27
C ALA A 220 6.98 21.19 10.57
N ASN A 221 7.28 21.54 11.83
CA ASN A 221 8.62 21.93 12.27
C ASN A 221 9.68 20.80 12.18
N LYS A 222 9.29 19.54 12.00
CA LYS A 222 10.18 18.39 11.81
C LYS A 222 10.39 18.00 10.35
N LEU A 223 9.61 18.60 9.44
CA LEU A 223 9.68 18.30 8.02
C LEU A 223 10.65 19.25 7.34
N ASP A 224 11.49 18.71 6.46
CA ASP A 224 12.20 19.52 5.48
C ASP A 224 11.22 20.08 4.43
N GLY A 225 11.60 21.17 3.78
CA GLY A 225 10.73 21.85 2.81
C GLY A 225 10.31 20.97 1.63
N SER A 226 11.13 20.00 1.22
CA SER A 226 10.82 19.09 0.12
C SER A 226 9.70 18.12 0.50
N LYS A 227 9.80 17.47 1.67
CA LYS A 227 8.74 16.62 2.20
C LYS A 227 7.45 17.40 2.40
N MET A 228 7.55 18.61 2.93
CA MET A 228 6.39 19.48 3.13
C MET A 228 5.71 19.83 1.80
N ALA A 229 6.50 20.19 0.78
CA ALA A 229 6.00 20.45 -0.57
C ALA A 229 5.29 19.23 -1.18
N ASN A 230 5.81 18.02 -0.96
CA ASN A 230 5.21 16.77 -1.45
C ASN A 230 3.87 16.48 -0.77
N ILE A 231 3.80 16.62 0.56
CA ILE A 231 2.54 16.45 1.30
C ILE A 231 1.53 17.49 0.83
N VAL A 232 1.90 18.77 0.74
CA VAL A 232 1.00 19.82 0.24
C VAL A 232 0.52 19.52 -1.18
N ARG A 233 1.38 18.99 -2.06
CA ARG A 233 0.98 18.62 -3.42
C ARG A 233 -0.09 17.53 -3.43
N HIS A 234 0.05 16.52 -2.58
CA HIS A 234 -0.96 15.46 -2.38
C HIS A 234 -2.27 16.02 -1.82
N GLU A 235 -2.19 16.74 -0.70
CA GLU A 235 -3.36 17.29 -0.01
C GLU A 235 -4.11 18.32 -0.87
N MET A 236 -3.39 19.12 -1.66
CA MET A 236 -4.01 20.04 -2.60
C MET A 236 -4.77 19.29 -3.70
N GLY A 237 -4.32 18.09 -4.10
CA GLY A 237 -5.10 17.23 -4.98
C GLY A 237 -6.46 16.85 -4.39
N HIS A 238 -6.50 16.53 -3.09
CA HIS A 238 -7.75 16.32 -2.37
C HIS A 238 -8.62 17.58 -2.30
N ALA A 239 -8.01 18.74 -2.02
CA ALA A 239 -8.72 20.01 -1.98
C ALA A 239 -9.34 20.40 -3.34
N LEU A 240 -8.77 19.91 -4.45
CA LEU A 240 -9.28 20.11 -5.81
C LEU A 240 -10.33 19.09 -6.24
N GLY A 241 -10.49 17.99 -5.49
CA GLY A 241 -11.51 16.96 -5.71
C GLY A 241 -11.00 15.56 -6.03
N LEU A 242 -9.68 15.34 -6.11
CA LEU A 242 -9.12 14.00 -6.28
C LEU A 242 -9.19 13.21 -4.98
N GLN A 243 -9.18 11.89 -5.09
CA GLN A 243 -9.02 10.97 -3.97
C GLN A 243 -7.79 10.09 -4.23
N HIS A 244 -7.55 9.10 -3.37
CA HIS A 244 -6.34 8.29 -3.49
C HIS A 244 -6.26 7.55 -4.84
N SER A 245 -5.03 7.45 -5.33
CA SER A 245 -4.64 6.53 -6.41
C SER A 245 -4.40 5.12 -5.88
N THR A 246 -4.50 4.12 -6.76
CA THR A 246 -4.00 2.76 -6.52
C THR A 246 -2.54 2.57 -6.96
N ASP A 247 -1.99 3.47 -7.78
CA ASP A 247 -0.61 3.42 -8.26
C ASP A 247 0.33 3.88 -7.13
N PRO A 248 1.22 3.02 -6.58
CA PRO A 248 2.15 3.41 -5.54
C PRO A 248 3.16 4.49 -5.97
N ASP A 249 3.37 4.66 -7.28
CA ASP A 249 4.28 5.65 -7.84
C ASP A 249 3.60 7.00 -8.14
N ASP A 250 2.29 7.13 -7.88
CA ASP A 250 1.55 8.36 -8.08
C ASP A 250 1.53 9.24 -6.81
N ILE A 251 1.59 10.56 -6.98
CA ILE A 251 1.58 11.50 -5.86
C ILE A 251 0.29 11.41 -5.03
N MET A 252 -0.82 10.95 -5.61
CA MET A 252 -2.10 10.74 -4.92
C MET A 252 -2.19 9.36 -4.24
N TYR A 253 -1.14 8.53 -4.25
CA TYR A 253 -1.14 7.31 -3.45
C TYR A 253 -1.22 7.63 -1.95
N GLN A 254 -1.91 6.80 -1.18
CA GLN A 254 -2.16 7.04 0.25
C GLN A 254 -0.87 7.23 1.07
N LYS A 255 0.24 6.64 0.65
CA LYS A 255 1.56 6.85 1.24
C LYS A 255 2.50 7.38 0.17
N ILE A 256 2.99 8.61 0.31
CA ILE A 256 3.91 9.18 -0.67
C ILE A 256 5.24 8.42 -0.61
N GLN A 257 5.45 7.51 -1.56
CA GLN A 257 6.64 6.65 -1.67
C GLN A 257 7.35 6.79 -3.03
N THR A 258 6.77 7.57 -3.95
CA THR A 258 7.27 7.77 -5.31
C THR A 258 8.58 8.56 -5.34
N ASP A 259 9.46 8.17 -6.26
CA ASP A 259 10.69 8.91 -6.59
C ASP A 259 10.40 10.20 -7.37
N ASN A 260 9.19 10.31 -7.95
CA ASN A 260 8.74 11.47 -8.72
C ASN A 260 7.49 12.07 -8.05
N PRO A 261 7.63 12.79 -6.92
CA PRO A 261 6.51 13.30 -6.12
C PRO A 261 5.88 14.55 -6.75
N TYR A 262 5.56 14.49 -8.04
CA TYR A 262 5.01 15.55 -8.86
C TYR A 262 3.66 15.14 -9.43
N ILE A 263 2.88 16.11 -9.89
CA ILE A 263 1.55 15.83 -10.46
C ILE A 263 1.74 15.16 -11.81
N SER A 264 1.17 13.96 -11.98
CA SER A 264 1.24 13.17 -13.20
C SER A 264 0.17 13.56 -14.21
N GLU A 265 0.35 13.17 -15.48
CA GLU A 265 -0.73 13.28 -16.48
C GLU A 265 -1.99 12.51 -16.08
N CYS A 266 -1.87 11.39 -15.35
CA CYS A 266 -3.05 10.69 -14.87
C CYS A 266 -3.84 11.54 -13.87
N ASN A 267 -3.17 12.26 -12.96
CA ASN A 267 -3.86 13.16 -12.04
C ASN A 267 -4.64 14.25 -12.79
N LEU A 268 -4.03 14.87 -13.81
CA LEU A 268 -4.71 15.85 -14.66
C LEU A 268 -5.92 15.26 -15.37
N ASN A 269 -5.77 14.08 -15.97
CA ASN A 269 -6.85 13.43 -16.71
C ASN A 269 -8.01 13.02 -15.79
N ALA A 270 -7.71 12.55 -14.57
CA ALA A 270 -8.71 12.27 -13.55
C ALA A 270 -9.46 13.55 -13.14
N LEU A 271 -8.72 14.65 -12.91
CA LEU A 271 -9.28 15.94 -12.56
C LEU A 271 -10.15 16.50 -13.70
N GLU A 272 -9.66 16.48 -14.93
CA GLU A 272 -10.41 16.89 -16.11
C GLU A 272 -11.72 16.08 -16.25
N SER A 273 -11.61 14.76 -16.11
CA SER A 273 -12.77 13.86 -16.19
C SER A 273 -13.82 14.19 -15.13
N LEU A 274 -13.38 14.52 -13.91
CA LEU A 274 -14.25 14.96 -12.84
C LEU A 274 -14.94 16.29 -13.18
N TYR A 275 -14.20 17.30 -13.65
CA TYR A 275 -14.75 18.63 -13.98
C TYR A 275 -15.57 18.66 -15.28
N LYS A 276 -15.49 17.62 -16.12
CA LYS A 276 -16.47 17.35 -17.20
C LYS A 276 -17.82 16.86 -16.68
N GLY A 277 -17.97 16.68 -15.37
CA GLY A 277 -19.22 16.29 -14.74
C GLY A 277 -19.48 14.80 -14.79
N LYS A 278 -18.45 13.97 -14.97
CA LYS A 278 -18.60 12.53 -14.72
C LYS A 278 -18.91 12.35 -13.23
N LYS A 279 -19.81 11.40 -12.93
CA LYS A 279 -20.18 11.08 -11.54
C LYS A 279 -18.93 10.68 -10.77
N MET A 280 -18.95 10.92 -9.45
CA MET A 280 -17.94 10.41 -8.51
C MET A 280 -17.68 8.93 -8.82
N SER A 281 -16.49 8.66 -9.36
CA SER A 281 -16.14 7.33 -9.81
C SER A 281 -14.63 7.16 -9.78
N GLU A 282 -14.23 5.92 -10.01
CA GLU A 282 -12.86 5.55 -10.27
C GLU A 282 -12.49 5.94 -11.72
N PHE A 283 -11.44 6.75 -11.89
CA PHE A 283 -10.86 7.06 -13.18
C PHE A 283 -9.68 6.14 -13.43
N ILE A 284 -9.68 5.43 -14.56
CA ILE A 284 -8.60 4.50 -14.92
C ILE A 284 -7.51 5.26 -15.67
N CYS A 285 -6.30 5.28 -15.11
CA CYS A 285 -5.09 5.73 -15.77
C CYS A 285 -4.81 4.82 -16.97
N LYS A 286 -4.87 5.40 -18.16
CA LYS A 286 -4.40 4.75 -19.38
C LYS A 286 -3.14 5.45 -19.82
N LYS A 287 -2.18 4.65 -20.25
CA LYS A 287 -1.03 5.12 -20.99
C LYS A 287 -1.06 4.51 -22.39
#